data_AF-A0A2G5FE58-F1
#
_entry.id   AF-A0A2G5FE58-F1
#
_cell.length_a   1.000
_cell.length_b   1.000
_cell.length_c   1.000
_cell.angle_alpha   90.00
_cell.angle_beta   90.00
_cell.angle_gamma   90.00
#
_symmetry.space_group_name_H-M   'P 1'
#
loop_
_entity.id
_entity.type
_entity.pdbx_description
1 polymer ?
#
loop_
_entity_poly.entity_id
_entity_poly.type
_entity_poly.pdbx_seq_one_letter_code
_entity_poly.pdbx_strand_id
1 'polypeptide(L)'
;MKDSEIRGVVLEKFYDGRHNDKYFPKEEDFPGIEMSAIFRVCDQLHEHGLLKTWKTVGSPVVQGFGMISANGVDVMEGITKPPLSISITNNHQNISVGNISQASNITIGNNNSVSIETNLKEIIEALKENSSASEEEKQSALSLLKKFIAHPLVSSMAGASLTLLG
;
A
#
# COMPACT_ATOMS: atom_id res chain seq x y z
N MET A 1 -14.22 0.87 -13.32
CA MET A 1 -13.20 1.17 -12.29
C MET A 1 -13.89 1.93 -11.16
N LYS A 2 -13.58 1.64 -9.89
CA LYS A 2 -14.13 2.35 -8.73
C LYS A 2 -13.43 3.68 -8.56
N ASP A 3 -14.10 4.66 -7.95
CA ASP A 3 -13.53 5.98 -7.65
C ASP A 3 -12.24 5.94 -6.81
N SER A 4 -12.11 4.96 -5.91
CA SER A 4 -10.88 4.79 -5.11
C SER A 4 -9.68 4.39 -5.96
N GLU A 5 -9.89 3.59 -7.00
CA GLU A 5 -8.86 3.15 -7.94
C GLU A 5 -8.45 4.31 -8.85
N ILE A 6 -9.42 5.07 -9.38
CA ILE A 6 -9.13 6.25 -10.22
C ILE A 6 -8.32 7.29 -9.41
N ARG A 7 -8.69 7.55 -8.15
CA ARG A 7 -7.92 8.43 -7.25
C ARG A 7 -6.48 7.99 -7.09
N GLY A 8 -6.24 6.68 -6.96
CA GLY A 8 -4.88 6.13 -6.84
C GLY A 8 -4.05 6.38 -8.09
N VAL A 9 -4.60 6.02 -9.26
CA VAL A 9 -3.92 6.21 -10.55
C VAL A 9 -3.63 7.69 -10.83
N VAL A 10 -4.60 8.58 -10.57
CA VAL A 10 -4.41 10.03 -10.75
C VAL A 10 -3.33 10.55 -9.82
N LEU A 11 -3.38 10.22 -8.52
CA LEU A 11 -2.38 10.68 -7.57
C LEU A 11 -0.97 10.17 -7.90
N GLU A 12 -0.85 8.93 -8.39
CA GLU A 12 0.41 8.35 -8.86
C GLU A 12 1.02 9.14 -10.02
N LYS A 13 0.22 9.53 -11.01
CA LYS A 13 0.73 10.38 -12.13
C LYS A 13 1.23 11.75 -11.67
N PHE A 14 0.54 12.37 -10.72
CA PHE A 14 1.01 13.61 -10.10
C PHE A 14 2.30 13.40 -9.29
N TYR A 15 2.48 12.24 -8.67
CA TYR A 15 3.71 11.87 -7.97
C TYR A 15 4.88 11.65 -8.94
N ASP A 16 4.66 10.96 -10.06
CA ASP A 16 5.69 10.73 -11.08
C ASP A 16 6.17 12.05 -11.69
N GLY A 17 5.22 12.94 -11.95
CA GLY A 17 5.47 14.28 -12.47
C GLY A 17 5.98 15.29 -11.45
N ARG A 18 6.21 14.93 -10.18
CA ARG A 18 6.48 15.88 -9.08
C ARG A 18 7.73 16.75 -9.26
N HIS A 19 8.68 16.29 -10.06
CA HIS A 19 9.91 17.04 -10.35
C HIS A 19 9.71 18.11 -11.45
N ASN A 20 8.57 18.12 -12.12
CA ASN A 20 8.18 19.15 -13.07
C ASN A 20 7.40 20.27 -12.36
N ASP A 21 7.45 21.48 -12.90
CA ASP A 21 6.70 22.62 -12.35
C ASP A 21 5.19 22.36 -12.25
N LYS A 22 4.60 21.68 -13.24
CA LYS A 22 3.17 21.35 -13.31
C LYS A 22 2.96 20.06 -14.08
N TYR A 23 2.02 19.24 -13.61
CA TYR A 23 1.51 18.10 -14.36
C TYR A 23 0.22 18.46 -15.08
N PHE A 24 0.10 17.99 -16.32
CA PHE A 24 -1.04 18.23 -17.21
C PHE A 24 -1.64 16.86 -17.58
N PRO A 25 -2.74 16.44 -16.95
CA PRO A 25 -3.42 15.19 -17.30
C PRO A 25 -3.79 15.15 -18.78
N LYS A 26 -3.44 14.06 -19.47
CA LYS A 26 -3.86 13.75 -20.85
C LYS A 26 -4.52 12.37 -20.90
N GLU A 27 -5.37 12.13 -21.89
CA GLU A 27 -6.02 10.83 -22.09
C GLU A 27 -5.03 9.67 -22.18
N GLU A 28 -3.87 9.91 -22.82
CA GLU A 28 -2.78 8.93 -22.96
C GLU A 28 -2.22 8.46 -21.61
N ASP A 29 -2.26 9.31 -20.58
CA ASP A 29 -1.77 8.98 -19.25
C ASP A 29 -2.73 8.04 -18.51
N PHE A 30 -4.00 7.97 -18.96
CA PHE A 30 -5.10 7.30 -18.27
C PHE A 30 -5.93 6.42 -19.22
N PRO A 31 -5.34 5.37 -19.80
CA PRO A 31 -6.03 4.52 -20.76
C PRO A 31 -7.29 3.89 -20.14
N GLY A 32 -8.45 4.12 -20.79
CA GLY A 32 -9.74 3.59 -20.35
C GLY A 32 -10.42 4.38 -19.22
N ILE A 33 -9.95 5.59 -18.91
CA ILE A 33 -10.60 6.49 -17.94
C ILE A 33 -11.00 7.79 -18.66
N GLU A 34 -12.29 8.13 -18.57
CA GLU A 34 -12.83 9.36 -19.16
C GLU A 34 -12.23 10.62 -18.53
N MET A 35 -11.95 11.65 -19.34
CA MET A 35 -11.39 12.90 -18.82
C MET A 35 -12.25 13.61 -17.78
N SER A 36 -13.57 13.49 -17.89
CA SER A 36 -14.49 14.01 -16.89
C SER A 36 -14.31 13.35 -15.52
N ALA A 37 -14.02 12.05 -15.48
CA ALA A 37 -13.74 11.33 -14.24
C ALA A 37 -12.39 11.74 -13.64
N ILE A 38 -11.38 11.97 -14.49
CA ILE A 38 -10.06 12.44 -14.06
C ILE A 38 -10.17 13.84 -13.45
N PHE A 39 -10.86 14.78 -14.10
CA PHE A 39 -11.02 16.14 -13.57
C PHE A 39 -11.78 16.16 -12.25
N ARG A 40 -12.88 15.40 -12.15
CA ARG A 40 -13.63 15.23 -10.90
C ARG A 40 -12.76 14.67 -9.78
N VAL A 41 -11.88 13.72 -10.08
CA VAL A 41 -10.94 13.16 -9.11
C VAL A 41 -9.87 14.18 -8.73
N CYS A 42 -9.34 14.96 -9.67
CA CYS A 42 -8.42 16.05 -9.36
C CYS A 42 -9.05 17.09 -8.42
N ASP A 43 -10.34 17.42 -8.62
CA ASP A 43 -11.08 18.30 -7.71
C ASP A 43 -11.08 17.71 -6.28
N GLN A 44 -11.45 16.43 -6.13
CA GLN A 44 -11.44 15.74 -4.84
C GLN A 44 -10.03 15.70 -4.21
N LEU A 45 -9.01 15.35 -4.97
CA LEU A 45 -7.64 15.29 -4.46
C LEU A 45 -7.15 16.69 -4.03
N HIS A 46 -7.58 17.75 -4.70
CA HIS A 46 -7.28 19.12 -4.31
C HIS A 46 -8.04 19.55 -3.04
N GLU A 47 -9.35 19.30 -2.97
CA GLU A 47 -10.20 19.56 -1.81
C GLU A 47 -9.68 18.88 -0.54
N HIS A 48 -9.14 17.67 -0.68
CA HIS A 48 -8.56 16.90 0.42
C HIS A 48 -7.06 17.16 0.63
N GLY A 49 -6.48 18.15 -0.04
CA GLY A 49 -5.11 18.61 0.20
C GLY A 49 -4.01 17.66 -0.28
N LEU A 50 -4.32 16.72 -1.17
CA LEU A 50 -3.34 15.84 -1.82
C LEU A 50 -2.74 16.48 -3.08
N LEU A 51 -3.45 17.42 -3.70
CA LEU A 51 -2.90 18.34 -4.69
C LEU A 51 -2.74 19.74 -4.08
N LYS A 52 -1.54 20.30 -4.16
CA LYS A 52 -1.27 21.69 -3.74
C LYS A 52 -1.95 22.69 -4.66
N THR A 53 -2.10 22.33 -5.93
CA THR A 53 -2.77 23.16 -6.93
C THR A 53 -3.51 22.27 -7.90
N TRP A 54 -4.74 22.65 -8.21
CA TRP A 54 -5.49 22.14 -9.34
C TRP A 54 -6.24 23.31 -9.97
N LYS A 55 -6.08 23.50 -11.28
CA LYS A 55 -6.73 24.57 -12.04
C LYS A 55 -7.18 24.04 -13.40
N THR A 56 -8.36 24.46 -13.81
CA THR A 56 -8.95 24.16 -15.11
C THR A 56 -8.98 25.41 -15.98
N VAL A 57 -8.91 25.23 -17.31
CA VAL A 57 -8.99 26.32 -18.29
C VAL A 57 -9.98 25.97 -19.40
N GLY A 58 -10.65 27.00 -19.93
CA GLY A 58 -11.69 26.88 -20.95
C GLY A 58 -13.12 26.83 -20.41
N SER A 59 -14.09 27.14 -21.27
CA SER A 59 -15.52 26.95 -21.04
C SER A 59 -16.18 26.46 -22.35
N PRO A 60 -16.54 25.16 -22.48
CA PRO A 60 -16.35 24.09 -21.50
C PRO A 60 -14.86 23.81 -21.22
N VAL A 61 -14.56 23.12 -20.11
CA VAL A 61 -13.16 22.85 -19.72
C VAL A 61 -12.45 22.05 -20.80
N VAL A 62 -11.32 22.58 -21.28
CA VAL A 62 -10.50 21.93 -22.32
C VAL A 62 -9.19 21.35 -21.76
N GLN A 63 -8.72 21.85 -20.61
CA GLN A 63 -7.46 21.41 -20.01
C GLN A 63 -7.47 21.66 -18.49
N GLY A 64 -6.78 20.79 -17.75
CA GLY A 64 -6.44 21.00 -16.35
C GLY A 64 -4.95 20.87 -16.10
N PHE A 65 -4.47 21.46 -15.01
CA PHE A 65 -3.09 21.30 -14.54
C PHE A 65 -3.00 21.43 -13.02
N GLY A 66 -1.98 20.80 -12.45
CA GLY A 66 -1.78 20.84 -11.00
C GLY A 66 -0.41 20.39 -10.53
N MET A 67 -0.26 20.35 -9.22
CA MET A 67 0.94 19.89 -8.52
C MET A 67 0.52 19.05 -7.32
N ILE A 68 1.24 17.97 -7.07
CA ILE A 68 1.09 17.20 -5.83
C ILE A 68 1.50 18.05 -4.61
N SER A 69 0.83 17.86 -3.47
CA SER A 69 1.23 18.48 -2.21
C SER A 69 2.25 17.59 -1.48
N ALA A 70 2.87 18.12 -0.41
CA ALA A 70 3.68 17.31 0.49
C ALA A 70 2.87 16.15 1.09
N ASN A 71 1.63 16.41 1.52
CA ASN A 71 0.73 15.36 2.02
C ASN A 71 0.41 14.30 0.94
N GLY A 72 0.25 14.72 -0.32
CA GLY A 72 0.08 13.80 -1.44
C GLY A 72 1.29 12.89 -1.66
N VAL A 73 2.51 13.45 -1.54
CA VAL A 73 3.77 12.70 -1.59
C VAL A 73 3.84 11.71 -0.43
N ASP A 74 3.57 12.15 0.81
CA ASP A 74 3.58 11.30 2.00
C ASP A 74 2.59 10.13 1.89
N VAL A 75 1.41 10.36 1.30
CA VAL A 75 0.42 9.31 1.03
C VAL A 75 0.92 8.30 0.01
N MET A 76 1.58 8.74 -1.06
CA MET A 76 2.15 7.85 -2.09
C MET A 76 3.34 7.04 -1.56
N GLU A 77 4.11 7.61 -0.65
CA GLU A 77 5.25 6.96 0.00
C GLU A 77 4.83 6.09 1.20
N GLY A 78 3.55 6.11 1.59
CA GLY A 78 3.02 5.33 2.70
C GLY A 78 3.39 5.87 4.09
N ILE A 79 3.87 7.11 4.17
CA ILE A 79 4.21 7.81 5.42
C ILE A 79 2.95 8.22 6.17
N THR A 80 1.90 8.64 5.45
CA THR A 80 0.65 9.15 6.03
C THR A 80 -0.56 8.44 5.42
N LYS A 81 -1.60 8.21 6.24
CA LYS A 81 -2.88 7.65 5.79
C LYS A 81 -3.65 8.67 4.92
N PRO A 82 -4.23 8.27 3.78
CA PRO A 82 -4.97 9.19 2.94
C PRO A 82 -6.25 9.71 3.64
N PRO A 83 -6.60 11.00 3.45
CA PRO A 83 -7.81 11.62 4.01
C PRO A 83 -9.11 11.19 3.32
N LEU A 84 -9.02 10.41 2.23
CA LEU A 84 -10.14 9.82 1.49
C LEU A 84 -9.76 8.41 1.02
N SER A 85 -10.75 7.60 0.60
CA SER A 85 -10.48 6.24 0.12
C SER A 85 -9.70 6.25 -1.19
N ILE A 86 -8.47 5.72 -1.17
CA ILE A 86 -7.58 5.65 -2.33
C ILE A 86 -7.00 4.23 -2.39
N SER A 87 -6.97 3.64 -3.58
CA SER A 87 -6.34 2.36 -3.86
C SER A 87 -5.03 2.60 -4.61
N ILE A 88 -3.89 2.52 -3.90
CA ILE A 88 -2.55 2.70 -4.47
C ILE A 88 -1.99 1.34 -4.85
N THR A 89 -1.53 1.17 -6.09
CA THR A 89 -1.01 -0.10 -6.60
C THR A 89 0.53 -0.05 -6.68
N ASN A 90 1.17 0.12 -5.53
CA ASN A 90 2.55 -0.25 -5.17
C ASN A 90 3.69 -0.25 -6.21
N ASN A 91 3.88 0.78 -7.03
CA ASN A 91 5.18 0.97 -7.71
C ASN A 91 6.15 1.90 -6.95
N HIS A 92 5.65 2.74 -6.03
CA HIS A 92 6.47 3.78 -5.36
C HIS A 92 6.50 3.72 -3.82
N GLN A 93 5.92 2.70 -3.20
CA GLN A 93 6.04 2.53 -1.74
C GLN A 93 7.44 2.03 -1.38
N ASN A 94 8.37 2.95 -1.17
CA ASN A 94 9.57 2.69 -0.38
C ASN A 94 9.09 2.42 1.06
N ILE A 95 9.02 1.14 1.44
CA ILE A 95 8.73 0.74 2.83
C ILE A 95 9.87 1.29 3.71
N SER A 96 9.68 2.47 4.30
CA SER A 96 10.50 2.93 5.41
C SER A 96 10.05 2.19 6.67
N VAL A 97 10.88 1.27 7.15
CA VAL A 97 10.67 0.39 8.32
C VAL A 97 10.75 1.19 9.65
N GLY A 98 10.13 2.36 9.71
CA GLY A 98 10.24 3.29 10.84
C GLY A 98 9.04 3.29 11.80
N ASN A 99 7.84 2.93 11.35
CA ASN A 99 6.62 3.06 12.15
C ASN A 99 5.56 1.99 11.83
N ILE A 100 5.93 0.70 11.97
CA ILE A 100 4.97 -0.43 11.91
C ILE A 100 4.32 -0.59 13.29
N SER A 101 3.57 0.41 13.75
CA SER A 101 2.80 0.30 14.98
C SER A 101 1.38 0.87 14.86
N GLN A 102 1.03 1.52 13.74
CA GLN A 102 -0.29 2.13 13.57
C GLN A 102 -0.96 1.91 12.19
N ALA A 103 -0.34 1.18 11.27
CA ALA A 103 -0.93 0.93 9.95
C ALA A 103 -1.74 -0.38 9.93
N SER A 104 -2.88 -0.40 10.63
CA SER A 104 -3.89 -1.43 10.36
C SER A 104 -4.54 -1.13 9.00
N ASN A 105 -4.39 -2.06 8.06
CA ASN A 105 -5.02 -2.14 6.72
C ASN A 105 -4.24 -1.64 5.49
N ILE A 106 -2.92 -1.81 5.41
CA ILE A 106 -2.23 -1.79 4.11
C ILE A 106 -2.25 -3.21 3.53
N THR A 107 -3.06 -3.43 2.50
CA THR A 107 -3.19 -4.70 1.77
C THR A 107 -2.17 -4.69 0.63
N ILE A 108 -1.08 -5.45 0.76
CA ILE A 108 -0.02 -5.57 -0.24
C ILE A 108 -0.35 -6.77 -1.14
N GLY A 109 -0.35 -6.59 -2.47
CA GLY A 109 -0.47 -7.71 -3.42
C GLY A 109 0.64 -8.75 -3.19
N ASN A 110 0.27 -10.04 -3.10
CA ASN A 110 0.97 -11.18 -2.46
C ASN A 110 0.92 -11.24 -0.92
N ASN A 111 -0.14 -10.68 -0.33
CA ASN A 111 -0.48 -10.69 1.09
C ASN A 111 -0.39 -12.06 1.79
N ASN A 112 -0.51 -13.19 1.10
CA ASN A 112 -0.46 -14.49 1.77
C ASN A 112 0.95 -14.85 2.24
N SER A 113 1.97 -14.70 1.39
CA SER A 113 3.32 -15.16 1.74
C SER A 113 3.96 -14.30 2.81
N VAL A 114 3.89 -12.97 2.67
CA VAL A 114 4.52 -12.03 3.61
C VAL A 114 3.78 -12.00 4.95
N SER A 115 2.44 -12.04 4.95
CA SER A 115 1.67 -12.08 6.19
C SER A 115 1.83 -13.41 6.93
N ILE A 116 1.88 -14.55 6.22
CA ILE A 116 2.08 -15.86 6.88
C ILE A 116 3.48 -15.92 7.50
N GLU A 117 4.52 -15.49 6.80
CA GLU A 117 5.88 -15.50 7.35
C GLU A 117 6.02 -14.60 8.59
N THR A 118 5.51 -13.37 8.52
CA THR A 118 5.56 -12.41 9.64
C THR A 118 4.76 -12.93 10.84
N ASN A 119 3.52 -13.38 10.63
CA ASN A 119 2.69 -13.91 11.71
C ASN A 119 3.31 -15.16 12.35
N LEU A 120 3.97 -16.02 11.57
CA LEU A 120 4.66 -17.20 12.12
C LEU A 120 5.90 -16.81 12.94
N LYS A 121 6.65 -15.79 12.52
CA LYS A 121 7.78 -15.26 13.33
C LYS A 121 7.28 -14.68 14.65
N GLU A 122 6.23 -13.88 14.62
CA GLU A 122 5.62 -13.32 15.84
C GLU A 122 5.09 -14.42 16.78
N ILE A 123 4.49 -15.48 16.24
CA ILE A 123 4.07 -16.64 17.05
C ILE A 123 5.28 -17.35 17.68
N ILE A 124 6.36 -17.55 16.94
CA ILE A 124 7.59 -18.16 17.47
C ILE A 124 8.20 -17.31 18.59
N GLU A 125 8.24 -16.00 18.42
CA GLU A 125 8.75 -15.06 19.43
C GLU A 125 7.85 -15.06 20.67
N ALA A 126 6.53 -14.96 20.49
CA ALA A 126 5.57 -15.04 21.58
C ALA A 126 5.67 -16.35 22.36
N LEU A 127 5.91 -17.48 21.70
CA LEU A 127 6.13 -18.78 22.35
C LEU A 127 7.42 -18.79 23.18
N LYS A 128 8.51 -18.20 22.69
CA LYS A 128 9.78 -18.10 23.43
C LYS A 128 9.65 -17.18 24.63
N GLU A 129 9.01 -16.03 24.44
CA GLU A 129 8.86 -14.98 25.45
C GLU A 129 7.77 -15.26 26.47
N ASN A 130 6.93 -16.29 26.27
CA ASN A 130 5.87 -16.65 27.20
C ASN A 130 6.43 -17.02 28.58
N SER A 131 6.42 -16.07 29.51
CA SER A 131 7.00 -16.22 30.84
C SER A 131 6.18 -17.13 31.78
N SER A 132 4.98 -17.55 31.36
CA SER A 132 4.07 -18.40 32.15
C SER A 132 4.13 -19.89 31.81
N ALA A 133 4.85 -20.28 30.75
CA ALA A 133 4.99 -21.68 30.33
C ALA A 133 6.36 -22.27 30.75
N SER A 134 6.41 -23.56 31.06
CA SER A 134 7.67 -24.26 31.33
C SER A 134 8.53 -24.35 30.07
N GLU A 135 9.84 -24.53 30.23
CA GLU A 135 10.73 -24.65 29.07
C GLU A 135 10.37 -25.87 28.20
N GLU A 136 9.93 -26.97 28.83
CA GLU A 136 9.45 -28.17 28.15
C GLU A 136 8.19 -27.90 27.31
N GLU A 137 7.26 -27.11 27.83
CA GLU A 137 6.03 -26.73 27.13
C GLU A 137 6.32 -25.83 25.93
N LYS A 138 7.26 -24.88 26.07
CA LYS A 138 7.72 -24.03 24.96
C LYS A 138 8.36 -24.84 23.85
N GLN A 139 9.28 -25.75 24.20
CA GLN A 139 9.97 -26.60 23.23
C GLN A 139 8.98 -27.53 22.51
N SER A 140 7.99 -28.07 23.23
CA SER A 140 6.92 -28.89 22.65
C SER A 140 6.08 -28.10 21.64
N ALA A 141 5.63 -26.89 22.01
CA ALA A 141 4.85 -26.02 21.15
C ALA A 141 5.63 -25.57 19.90
N LEU A 142 6.89 -25.18 20.06
CA LEU A 142 7.79 -24.85 18.96
C LEU A 142 8.03 -26.04 18.03
N SER A 143 8.20 -27.25 18.59
CA SER A 143 8.38 -28.45 17.77
C SER A 143 7.13 -28.78 16.94
N LEU A 144 5.93 -28.62 17.51
CA LEU A 144 4.68 -28.83 16.79
C LEU A 144 4.48 -27.81 15.67
N LEU A 145 4.76 -26.54 15.95
CA LEU A 145 4.68 -25.47 14.96
C LEU A 145 5.64 -25.72 13.80
N LYS A 146 6.90 -26.10 14.09
CA LYS A 146 7.88 -26.48 13.05
C LYS A 146 7.39 -27.65 12.18
N LYS A 147 6.80 -28.68 12.79
CA LYS A 147 6.24 -29.82 12.05
C LYS A 147 5.06 -29.42 11.15
N PHE A 148 4.21 -28.51 11.63
CA PHE A 148 3.10 -27.98 10.85
C PHE A 148 3.56 -27.18 9.63
N ILE A 149 4.54 -26.28 9.82
CA ILE A 149 5.13 -25.45 8.76
C ILE A 149 5.85 -26.31 7.71
N ALA A 150 6.55 -27.37 8.15
CA ALA A 150 7.26 -28.29 7.28
C ALA A 150 6.33 -29.23 6.48
N HIS A 151 5.02 -29.24 6.74
CA HIS A 151 4.10 -30.11 6.04
C HIS A 151 3.95 -29.69 4.56
N PRO A 152 4.06 -30.60 3.57
CA PRO A 152 4.08 -30.25 2.15
C PRO A 152 2.86 -29.43 1.69
N LEU A 153 1.67 -29.75 2.21
CA LEU A 153 0.46 -28.98 1.91
C LEU A 153 0.53 -27.54 2.44
N VAL A 154 1.10 -27.34 3.64
CA VAL A 154 1.22 -26.03 4.27
C VAL A 154 2.30 -25.20 3.59
N SER A 155 3.46 -25.80 3.31
CA SER A 155 4.54 -25.18 2.54
C SER A 155 4.10 -24.77 1.13
N SER A 156 3.27 -25.58 0.46
CA SER A 156 2.72 -25.24 -0.86
C SER A 156 1.78 -24.03 -0.86
N MET A 157 1.09 -23.77 0.27
CA MET A 157 0.15 -22.65 0.40
C MET A 157 0.86 -21.32 0.69
N ALA A 158 2.01 -21.36 1.34
CA ALA A 158 2.77 -20.16 1.69
C ALA A 158 3.76 -19.72 0.60
N GLY A 159 3.99 -20.55 -0.42
CA GLY A 159 5.01 -20.32 -1.45
C GLY A 159 6.44 -20.65 -0.98
N ALA A 160 7.42 -20.45 -1.85
CA ALA A 160 8.83 -20.80 -1.64
C ALA A 160 9.55 -20.02 -0.50
N SER A 161 8.83 -19.24 0.30
CA SER A 161 9.33 -18.35 1.35
C SER A 161 9.53 -19.05 2.70
N LEU A 162 8.77 -20.12 3.02
CA LEU A 162 8.87 -20.80 4.32
C LEU A 162 10.10 -21.71 4.48
N THR A 163 10.79 -22.05 3.39
CA THR A 163 11.99 -22.91 3.44
C THR A 163 13.18 -22.25 4.15
N LEU A 164 13.16 -20.94 4.41
CA LEU A 164 14.21 -20.23 5.15
C LEU A 164 14.05 -20.27 6.68
N LEU A 165 12.92 -20.77 7.19
CA LEU A 165 12.65 -20.85 8.64
C LEU A 165 12.90 -22.25 9.25
N GLY A 166 13.31 -23.21 8.41
CA GLY A 166 13.64 -24.59 8.79
C GLY A 166 15.06 -24.73 9.31
#